data_AF-A0A952NH92-F1
#
_entry.id   AF-A0A952NH92-F1
#
_cell.length_a   1.000
_cell.length_b   1.000
_cell.length_c   1.000
_cell.angle_alpha   90.00
_cell.angle_beta   90.00
_cell.angle_gamma   90.00
#
_symmetry.space_group_name_H-M   'P 1'
#
loop_
_entity.id
_entity.type
_entity.pdbx_description
1 polymer ?
#
loop_
_entity_poly.entity_id
_entity_poly.type
_entity_poly.pdbx_seq_one_letter_code
_entity_poly.pdbx_strand_id
1 'polypeptide(L)'
;MLDGTTNTEGVGLAGSPQPIAYDEGWDPAFIDMATANMAHTATLGLPEVDIVRPHDTKALIVGSSPSLPSQFETIKKLKAEGAKIFAINDAMTFLVERGVIPDCCVIFEICDDVSVVLKQVHPDITYYVCSMCHPSTFRKLLFNKVVVWHLDSDQEAHQDLLGKFENPIAIGGGTYTFTRTLPVALVLGYRDFEIFGTDCSQPDEGSSHYFGEVNYNGSPMKIRAAATNGEEITFTTRPPWARQADEFRRMCKLHHHMFKCKVHGNGLLHWIHSTMYPQFYQESEQ
;
A
#
# COMPACT_ATOMS: atom_id res chain seq x y z
N MET A 1 -50.38 -15.51 0.09
CA MET A 1 -50.47 -14.57 -1.05
C MET A 1 -49.37 -13.55 -0.86
N LEU A 2 -48.38 -13.58 -1.77
CA LEU A 2 -47.21 -12.68 -1.94
C LEU A 2 -46.19 -12.73 -0.80
N ASP A 3 -45.07 -13.47 -0.89
CA ASP A 3 -43.91 -13.42 -1.80
C ASP A 3 -42.92 -12.28 -1.52
N GLY A 4 -41.62 -12.57 -1.69
CA GLY A 4 -40.55 -11.61 -1.44
C GLY A 4 -39.24 -12.21 -0.94
N THR A 5 -38.82 -13.36 -1.47
CA THR A 5 -37.46 -13.89 -1.28
C THR A 5 -36.47 -13.14 -2.16
N THR A 6 -35.47 -12.51 -1.55
CA THR A 6 -34.14 -12.31 -2.17
C THR A 6 -33.07 -12.52 -1.11
N ASN A 7 -32.61 -13.77 -0.99
CA ASN A 7 -31.37 -14.12 -0.30
C ASN A 7 -30.20 -13.67 -1.19
N THR A 8 -29.45 -12.66 -0.76
CA THR A 8 -28.08 -12.45 -1.20
C THR A 8 -27.14 -13.11 -0.18
N GLU A 9 -26.89 -14.41 -0.35
CA GLU A 9 -25.83 -15.10 0.39
C GLU A 9 -24.48 -14.65 -0.16
N GLY A 10 -23.79 -13.83 0.64
CA GLY A 10 -22.42 -13.40 0.38
C GLY A 10 -21.44 -14.55 0.64
N VAL A 11 -20.46 -14.65 -0.25
CA VAL A 11 -19.28 -15.53 -0.18
C VAL A 11 -18.65 -15.46 1.22
N GLY A 12 -18.87 -16.51 2.02
CA GLY A 12 -18.24 -16.70 3.32
C GLY A 12 -16.97 -17.52 3.17
N LEU A 13 -15.85 -17.03 3.69
CA LEU A 13 -14.64 -17.83 3.90
C LEU A 13 -14.99 -18.94 4.90
N ALA A 14 -15.14 -20.18 4.43
CA ALA A 14 -15.33 -21.33 5.31
C ALA A 14 -14.04 -21.53 6.13
N GLY A 15 -14.10 -21.19 7.41
CA GLY A 15 -12.92 -21.10 8.28
C GLY A 15 -12.35 -19.70 8.39
N SER A 16 -13.16 -18.65 8.20
CA SER A 16 -12.81 -17.31 8.68
C SER A 16 -12.29 -17.45 10.11
N PRO A 17 -11.06 -17.00 10.42
CA PRO A 17 -10.73 -16.67 11.79
C PRO A 17 -11.92 -15.84 12.30
N GLN A 18 -12.38 -16.12 13.51
CA GLN A 18 -13.19 -15.15 14.26
C GLN A 18 -12.66 -13.76 13.89
N PRO A 19 -13.50 -12.77 13.51
CA PRO A 19 -13.01 -11.44 13.17
C PRO A 19 -11.98 -11.11 14.23
N ILE A 20 -10.72 -10.97 13.81
CA ILE A 20 -9.62 -10.73 14.75
C ILE A 20 -10.14 -9.54 15.54
N ALA A 21 -10.42 -9.75 16.83
CA ALA A 21 -11.05 -8.74 17.66
C ALA A 21 -10.16 -7.51 17.48
N TYR A 22 -10.70 -6.51 16.79
CA TYR A 22 -9.97 -5.29 16.52
C TYR A 22 -9.87 -4.64 17.89
N ASP A 23 -8.70 -4.70 18.51
CA ASP A 23 -8.47 -4.02 19.77
C ASP A 23 -8.89 -2.57 19.58
N GLU A 24 -9.82 -2.13 20.42
CA GLU A 24 -10.53 -0.87 20.28
C GLU A 24 -9.57 0.28 20.58
N GLY A 25 -9.05 0.92 19.53
CA GLY A 25 -8.22 2.13 19.63
C GLY A 25 -6.73 1.89 19.40
N TRP A 26 -6.04 2.96 19.02
CA TRP A 26 -4.58 2.94 18.91
C TRP A 26 -3.99 3.01 20.32
N ASP A 27 -2.87 2.34 20.56
CA ASP A 27 -2.13 2.45 21.83
C ASP A 27 -1.90 3.94 22.15
N PRO A 28 -2.30 4.45 23.34
CA PRO A 28 -2.07 5.84 23.71
C PRO A 28 -0.63 6.31 23.50
N ALA A 29 0.36 5.46 23.79
CA ALA A 29 1.77 5.81 23.58
C ALA A 29 2.09 5.99 22.09
N PHE A 30 1.46 5.19 21.23
CA PHE A 30 1.54 5.35 19.79
C PHE A 30 0.89 6.67 19.34
N ILE A 31 -0.28 7.02 19.87
CA ILE A 31 -1.00 8.26 19.54
C ILE A 31 -0.14 9.47 19.90
N ASP A 32 0.44 9.49 21.09
CA ASP A 32 1.32 10.57 21.56
C ASP A 32 2.53 10.74 20.63
N MET A 33 3.17 9.64 20.25
CA MET A 33 4.30 9.66 19.31
C MET A 33 3.89 10.16 17.92
N ALA A 34 2.81 9.64 17.34
CA ALA A 34 2.33 10.05 16.02
C ALA A 34 1.94 11.53 15.98
N THR A 35 1.32 12.03 17.06
CA THR A 35 0.95 13.43 17.27
C THR A 35 2.20 14.31 17.40
N ALA A 36 3.21 13.88 18.17
CA ALA A 36 4.49 14.59 18.30
C ALA A 36 5.23 14.67 16.96
N ASN A 37 5.26 13.59 16.18
CA ASN A 37 5.83 13.56 14.84
C ASN A 37 5.11 14.56 13.91
N MET A 38 3.78 14.57 13.92
CA MET A 38 2.99 15.49 13.10
C MET A 38 3.19 16.95 13.48
N ALA A 39 3.29 17.24 14.79
CA ALA A 39 3.61 18.58 15.27
C ALA A 39 5.01 19.01 14.80
N HIS A 40 5.99 18.11 14.78
CA HIS A 40 7.31 18.40 14.21
C HIS A 40 7.21 18.72 12.71
N THR A 41 6.53 17.86 11.93
CA THR A 41 6.35 18.05 10.48
C THR A 41 5.72 19.41 10.14
N ALA A 42 4.73 19.84 10.92
CA ALA A 42 4.08 21.14 10.73
C ALA A 42 5.06 22.33 10.83
N THR A 43 6.17 22.18 11.56
CA THR A 43 7.18 23.25 11.67
C THR A 43 8.12 23.35 10.48
N LEU A 44 8.11 22.35 9.57
CA LEU A 44 9.03 22.28 8.44
C LEU A 44 8.58 23.11 7.23
N GLY A 45 7.29 23.50 7.15
CA GLY A 45 6.75 24.29 6.04
C GLY A 45 6.94 23.64 4.66
N LEU A 46 6.80 22.31 4.60
CA LEU A 46 6.98 21.54 3.36
C LEU A 46 5.72 21.61 2.48
N PRO A 47 5.87 21.52 1.14
CA PRO A 47 4.73 21.41 0.24
C PRO A 47 3.84 20.23 0.60
N GLU A 48 2.53 20.43 0.48
CA GLU A 48 1.52 19.42 0.78
C GLU A 48 0.92 18.86 -0.50
N VAL A 49 0.45 17.61 -0.43
CA VAL A 49 -0.24 16.96 -1.54
C VAL A 49 -1.49 17.75 -1.90
N ASP A 50 -1.78 17.85 -3.19
CA ASP A 50 -2.98 18.51 -3.69
C ASP A 50 -3.81 17.56 -4.58
N ILE A 51 -5.09 17.86 -4.71
CA ILE A 51 -6.03 17.07 -5.51
C ILE A 51 -5.79 17.37 -6.99
N VAL A 52 -5.38 16.33 -7.71
CA VAL A 52 -5.21 16.38 -9.17
C VAL A 52 -6.44 15.76 -9.84
N ARG A 53 -6.90 16.39 -10.92
CA ARG A 53 -8.01 15.86 -11.71
C ARG A 53 -7.68 14.46 -12.24
N PRO A 54 -8.67 13.54 -12.31
CA PRO A 54 -8.46 12.22 -12.88
C PRO A 54 -7.86 12.28 -14.28
N HIS A 55 -6.94 11.36 -14.57
CA HIS A 55 -6.28 11.24 -15.87
C HIS A 55 -5.93 9.79 -16.21
N ASP A 56 -5.60 9.55 -17.48
CA ASP A 56 -5.38 8.20 -18.02
C ASP A 56 -3.96 7.66 -17.82
N THR A 57 -3.06 8.44 -17.21
CA THR A 57 -1.70 7.96 -16.90
C THR A 57 -1.79 6.76 -15.95
N LYS A 58 -1.08 5.68 -16.31
CA LYS A 58 -0.99 4.47 -15.51
C LYS A 58 0.02 4.62 -14.38
N ALA A 59 -0.32 4.15 -13.18
CA ALA A 59 0.58 4.09 -12.04
C ALA A 59 1.04 2.65 -11.76
N LEU A 60 2.34 2.46 -11.63
CA LEU A 60 2.95 1.20 -11.21
C LEU A 60 3.22 1.30 -9.71
N ILE A 61 2.48 0.54 -8.90
CA ILE A 61 2.68 0.50 -7.45
C ILE A 61 3.66 -0.63 -7.15
N VAL A 62 4.85 -0.31 -6.63
CA VAL A 62 5.95 -1.26 -6.53
C VAL A 62 6.37 -1.43 -5.07
N GLY A 63 6.05 -2.58 -4.48
CA GLY A 63 6.56 -3.04 -3.19
C GLY A 63 7.87 -3.83 -3.32
N SER A 64 8.36 -4.37 -2.20
CA SER A 64 9.65 -5.04 -2.09
C SER A 64 9.57 -6.54 -1.75
N SER A 65 8.43 -7.19 -2.02
CA SER A 65 8.25 -8.63 -1.79
C SER A 65 9.10 -9.49 -2.75
N PRO A 66 9.33 -10.79 -2.45
CA PRO A 66 10.23 -11.66 -3.19
C PRO A 66 9.87 -11.89 -4.65
N SER A 67 8.63 -11.65 -5.07
CA SER A 67 8.24 -11.73 -6.48
C SER A 67 8.75 -10.57 -7.34
N LEU A 68 9.20 -9.46 -6.76
CA LEU A 68 9.61 -8.27 -7.50
C LEU A 68 10.66 -8.54 -8.60
N PRO A 69 11.71 -9.36 -8.38
CA PRO A 69 12.72 -9.61 -9.41
C PRO A 69 12.17 -10.24 -10.69
N SER A 70 11.20 -11.14 -10.59
CA SER A 70 10.60 -11.76 -11.79
C SER A 70 9.68 -10.83 -12.56
N GLN A 71 9.30 -9.70 -11.95
CA GLN A 71 8.39 -8.70 -12.52
C GLN A 71 9.13 -7.50 -13.14
N PHE A 72 10.45 -7.41 -12.96
CA PHE A 72 11.23 -6.22 -13.30
C PHE A 72 11.15 -5.83 -14.79
N GLU A 73 11.23 -6.79 -15.72
CA GLU A 73 11.16 -6.47 -17.15
C GLU A 73 9.79 -5.89 -17.54
N THR A 74 8.71 -6.36 -16.92
CA THR A 74 7.36 -5.79 -17.10
C THR A 74 7.30 -4.35 -16.59
N ILE A 75 7.85 -4.08 -15.39
CA ILE A 75 7.92 -2.73 -14.83
C ILE A 75 8.69 -1.79 -15.76
N LYS A 76 9.85 -2.24 -16.26
CA LYS A 76 10.70 -1.46 -17.17
C LYS A 76 9.98 -1.15 -18.49
N LYS A 77 9.31 -2.14 -19.07
CA LYS A 77 8.48 -1.98 -20.28
C LYS A 77 7.38 -0.96 -20.07
N LEU A 78 6.57 -1.12 -19.02
CA LEU A 78 5.44 -0.22 -18.74
C LEU A 78 5.90 1.20 -18.45
N LYS A 79 7.05 1.38 -17.77
CA LYS A 79 7.65 2.71 -17.58
C LYS A 79 8.04 3.34 -18.92
N ALA A 80 8.65 2.57 -19.82
CA ALA A 80 9.01 3.06 -21.16
C ALA A 80 7.78 3.45 -22.01
N GLU A 81 6.63 2.83 -21.75
CA GLU A 81 5.32 3.17 -22.34
C GLU A 81 4.66 4.41 -21.70
N GLY A 82 5.30 5.03 -20.71
CA GLY A 82 4.84 6.28 -20.08
C GLY A 82 4.17 6.11 -18.72
N ALA A 83 4.11 4.90 -18.16
CA ALA A 83 3.61 4.69 -16.81
C ALA A 83 4.53 5.32 -15.75
N LYS A 84 3.93 5.73 -14.63
CA LYS A 84 4.62 6.38 -13.51
C LYS A 84 4.81 5.42 -12.35
N ILE A 85 6.03 5.35 -11.81
CA ILE A 85 6.36 4.41 -10.75
C ILE A 85 6.20 5.06 -9.37
N PHE A 86 5.37 4.46 -8.53
CA PHE A 86 5.25 4.70 -7.11
C PHE A 86 5.94 3.57 -6.35
N ALA A 87 7.20 3.78 -5.98
CA ALA A 87 7.92 2.86 -5.13
C ALA A 87 7.43 2.98 -3.68
N ILE A 88 7.33 1.86 -2.98
CA ILE A 88 7.01 1.81 -1.56
C ILE A 88 8.31 1.53 -0.81
N ASN A 89 8.68 2.43 0.11
CA ASN A 89 9.88 2.28 0.94
C ASN A 89 11.12 1.92 0.06
N ASP A 90 11.92 0.92 0.47
CA ASP A 90 13.16 0.54 -0.21
C ASP A 90 12.98 -0.15 -1.56
N ALA A 91 11.75 -0.35 -2.05
CA ALA A 91 11.54 -0.82 -3.43
C ALA A 91 12.22 0.10 -4.45
N MET A 92 12.40 1.39 -4.11
CA MET A 92 13.17 2.32 -4.95
C MET A 92 14.63 1.89 -5.10
N THR A 93 15.25 1.30 -4.08
CA THR A 93 16.65 0.87 -4.13
C THR A 93 16.83 -0.24 -5.15
N PHE A 94 15.93 -1.23 -5.14
CA PHE A 94 15.93 -2.32 -6.12
C PHE A 94 15.87 -1.80 -7.57
N LEU A 95 15.03 -0.81 -7.82
CA LEU A 95 14.82 -0.21 -9.14
C LEU A 95 16.02 0.63 -9.58
N VAL A 96 16.52 1.51 -8.70
CA VAL A 96 17.63 2.42 -8.99
C VAL A 96 18.92 1.65 -9.30
N GLU A 97 19.23 0.60 -8.51
CA GLU A 97 20.39 -0.26 -8.75
C GLU A 97 20.35 -0.98 -10.11
N ARG A 98 19.16 -1.09 -10.73
CA ARG A 98 18.94 -1.70 -12.04
C ARG A 98 18.68 -0.68 -13.15
N GLY A 99 18.98 0.59 -12.90
CA GLY A 99 18.89 1.67 -13.87
C GLY A 99 17.46 2.16 -14.15
N VAL A 100 16.50 1.87 -13.27
CA VAL A 100 15.13 2.38 -13.35
C VAL A 100 14.89 3.34 -12.20
N ILE A 101 14.79 4.64 -12.50
CA ILE A 101 14.49 5.66 -11.49
C ILE A 101 12.96 5.74 -11.29
N PRO A 102 12.43 5.52 -10.07
CA PRO A 102 11.02 5.76 -9.78
C PRO A 102 10.63 7.23 -9.98
N ASP A 103 9.35 7.50 -10.24
CA ASP A 103 8.85 8.88 -10.30
C ASP A 103 8.55 9.39 -8.89
N CYS A 104 8.00 8.50 -8.06
CA CYS A 104 7.56 8.75 -6.70
C CYS A 104 8.07 7.67 -5.74
N CYS A 105 8.30 8.03 -4.48
CA CYS A 105 8.45 7.09 -3.37
C CYS A 105 7.48 7.47 -2.25
N VAL A 106 6.68 6.53 -1.76
CA VAL A 106 5.72 6.75 -0.68
C VAL A 106 6.25 6.14 0.62
N ILE A 107 6.22 6.93 1.69
CA ILE A 107 6.76 6.57 3.01
C ILE A 107 5.68 6.78 4.08
N PHE A 108 5.50 5.77 4.94
CA PHE A 108 4.55 5.77 6.04
C PHE A 108 5.14 5.09 7.30
N GLU A 109 6.25 5.61 7.79
CA GLU A 109 7.01 5.03 8.90
C GLU A 109 6.90 5.91 10.14
N ILE A 110 5.97 5.56 11.03
CA ILE A 110 5.66 6.36 12.23
C ILE A 110 6.61 6.01 13.38
N CYS A 111 6.83 4.72 13.62
CA CYS A 111 7.55 4.22 14.80
C CYS A 111 9.07 4.20 14.62
N ASP A 112 9.52 3.70 13.47
CA ASP A 112 10.91 3.31 13.28
C ASP A 112 11.72 4.39 12.58
N ASP A 113 13.04 4.35 12.79
CA ASP A 113 13.96 5.15 12.00
C ASP A 113 13.85 4.74 10.52
N VAL A 114 13.67 5.73 9.64
CA VAL A 114 13.48 5.50 8.20
C VAL A 114 14.60 4.65 7.58
N SER A 115 15.80 4.63 8.15
CA SER A 115 16.93 3.84 7.65
C SER A 115 16.68 2.33 7.66
N VAL A 116 15.72 1.85 8.46
CA VAL A 116 15.27 0.45 8.46
C VAL A 116 14.63 0.06 7.13
N VAL A 117 13.91 1.00 6.50
CA VAL A 117 13.12 0.74 5.29
C VAL A 117 13.51 1.60 4.08
N LEU A 118 14.51 2.46 4.20
CA LEU A 118 14.99 3.31 3.11
C LEU A 118 16.51 3.43 3.21
N LYS A 119 17.23 2.68 2.37
CA LYS A 119 18.70 2.62 2.43
C LYS A 119 19.34 3.81 1.74
N GLN A 120 18.86 4.15 0.55
CA GLN A 120 19.37 5.27 -0.25
C GLN A 120 18.26 6.24 -0.65
N VAL A 121 18.67 7.42 -1.13
CA VAL A 121 17.78 8.46 -1.67
C VAL A 121 18.29 8.88 -3.05
N HIS A 122 17.41 9.45 -3.88
CA HIS A 122 17.75 9.88 -5.23
C HIS A 122 17.12 11.25 -5.53
N PRO A 123 17.85 12.23 -6.08
CA PRO A 123 17.37 13.60 -6.26
C PRO A 123 16.20 13.73 -7.25
N ASP A 124 16.10 12.81 -8.21
CA ASP A 124 15.05 12.83 -9.23
C ASP A 124 13.72 12.22 -8.77
N ILE A 125 13.66 11.65 -7.57
CA ILE A 125 12.45 11.04 -7.00
C ILE A 125 11.69 12.09 -6.18
N THR A 126 10.37 12.14 -6.33
CA THR A 126 9.49 12.88 -5.41
C THR A 126 9.05 11.98 -4.26
N TYR A 127 9.29 12.40 -3.03
CA TYR A 127 8.97 11.64 -1.82
C TYR A 127 7.66 12.12 -1.22
N TYR A 128 6.65 11.25 -1.23
CA TYR A 128 5.37 11.49 -0.55
C TYR A 128 5.44 10.91 0.86
N VAL A 129 5.59 11.79 1.84
CA VAL A 129 5.87 11.41 3.23
C VAL A 129 4.65 11.73 4.10
N CYS A 130 4.17 10.75 4.88
CA CYS A 130 3.07 11.00 5.80
C CYS A 130 3.46 12.04 6.85
N SER A 131 2.56 12.95 7.21
CA SER A 131 2.83 13.95 8.25
C SER A 131 3.20 13.36 9.60
N MET A 132 2.79 12.12 9.90
CA MET A 132 3.10 11.42 11.15
C MET A 132 4.40 10.60 11.09
N CYS A 133 5.16 10.63 9.98
CA CYS A 133 6.41 9.89 9.90
C CYS A 133 7.43 10.37 10.93
N HIS A 134 8.29 9.46 11.39
CA HIS A 134 9.37 9.76 12.31
C HIS A 134 10.27 10.89 11.77
N PRO A 135 10.70 11.88 12.59
CA PRO A 135 11.51 13.02 12.16
C PRO A 135 12.78 12.69 11.37
N SER A 136 13.38 11.51 11.62
CA SER A 136 14.55 11.06 10.86
C SER A 136 14.28 10.85 9.37
N THR A 137 13.02 10.64 8.98
CA THR A 137 12.58 10.62 7.58
C THR A 137 12.91 11.92 6.88
N PHE A 138 12.49 13.05 7.45
CA PHE A 138 12.74 14.37 6.88
C PHE A 138 14.23 14.73 6.92
N ARG A 139 14.95 14.33 7.97
CA ARG A 139 16.41 14.49 8.03
C ARG A 139 17.12 13.74 6.91
N LYS A 140 16.70 12.51 6.61
CA LYS A 140 17.30 11.69 5.55
C LYS A 140 17.01 12.24 4.15
N LEU A 141 15.85 12.88 3.98
CA LEU A 141 15.40 13.47 2.72
C LEU A 141 15.77 14.96 2.58
N LEU A 142 16.66 15.46 3.43
CA LEU A 142 17.16 16.82 3.33
C LEU A 142 17.77 17.00 1.92
N PHE A 143 17.29 18.01 1.19
CA PHE A 143 17.63 18.31 -0.21
C PHE A 143 16.94 17.48 -1.30
N ASN A 144 16.06 16.55 -0.95
CA ASN A 144 15.18 15.88 -1.91
C ASN A 144 13.83 16.59 -2.03
N LYS A 145 13.09 16.29 -3.11
CA LYS A 145 11.72 16.78 -3.29
C LYS A 145 10.79 16.04 -2.34
N VAL A 146 10.32 16.70 -1.30
CA VAL A 146 9.37 16.14 -0.33
C VAL A 146 8.02 16.82 -0.49
N VAL A 147 6.97 16.00 -0.54
CA VAL A 147 5.57 16.42 -0.49
C VAL A 147 4.91 15.68 0.68
N VAL A 148 4.29 16.42 1.58
CA VAL A 148 3.62 15.85 2.76
C VAL A 148 2.21 15.42 2.40
N TRP A 149 1.78 14.26 2.89
CA TRP A 149 0.37 13.84 2.85
C TRP A 149 -0.15 13.54 4.26
N HIS A 150 -1.44 13.75 4.47
CA HIS A 150 -2.06 13.61 5.78
C HIS A 150 -2.91 12.34 5.84
N LEU A 151 -2.72 11.55 6.89
CA LEU A 151 -3.57 10.39 7.14
C LEU A 151 -4.95 10.87 7.65
N ASP A 152 -6.04 10.30 7.16
CA ASP A 152 -7.36 10.50 7.77
C ASP A 152 -7.49 9.67 9.06
N SER A 153 -7.62 10.37 10.20
CA SER A 153 -7.74 9.79 11.56
C SER A 153 -8.87 10.48 12.33
N ASP A 154 -9.63 9.70 13.08
CA ASP A 154 -10.70 10.19 13.96
C ASP A 154 -10.20 10.75 15.31
N GLN A 155 -8.89 10.74 15.55
CA GLN A 155 -8.32 11.22 16.80
C GLN A 155 -8.35 12.76 16.88
N GLU A 156 -8.91 13.32 17.95
CA GLU A 156 -9.08 14.78 18.13
C GLU A 156 -7.74 15.54 18.03
N ALA A 157 -6.68 15.03 18.69
CA ALA A 157 -5.35 15.62 18.62
C ALA A 157 -4.77 15.64 17.20
N HIS A 158 -5.13 14.66 16.36
CA HIS A 158 -4.74 14.64 14.95
C HIS A 158 -5.46 15.73 14.17
N GLN A 159 -6.77 15.90 14.38
CA GLN A 159 -7.59 16.91 13.69
C GLN A 159 -7.14 18.33 14.03
N ASP A 160 -6.81 18.62 15.29
CA ASP A 160 -6.27 19.91 15.71
C ASP A 160 -4.93 20.24 15.05
N LEU A 161 -4.06 19.23 14.89
CA LEU A 161 -2.79 19.40 14.19
C LEU A 161 -2.97 19.53 12.70
N LEU A 162 -3.94 18.83 12.11
CA LEU A 162 -4.23 18.90 10.69
C LEU A 162 -4.58 20.34 10.29
N GLY A 163 -5.33 21.07 11.13
CA GLY A 163 -5.64 22.49 10.93
C GLY A 163 -4.45 23.46 10.96
N LYS A 164 -3.22 22.99 11.27
CA LYS A 164 -2.00 23.81 11.24
C LYS A 164 -1.30 23.81 9.88
N PHE A 165 -1.72 22.94 8.96
CA PHE A 165 -1.18 22.82 7.62
C PHE A 165 -1.94 23.73 6.64
N GLU A 166 -1.29 24.16 5.56
CA GLU A 166 -1.88 25.10 4.59
C GLU A 166 -2.88 24.41 3.66
N ASN A 167 -2.68 23.14 3.34
CA ASN A 167 -3.54 22.33 2.47
C ASN A 167 -3.90 20.97 3.11
N PRO A 168 -4.73 20.97 4.18
CA PRO A 168 -4.95 19.82 5.06
C PRO A 168 -5.87 18.72 4.46
N ILE A 169 -5.53 18.19 3.28
CA ILE A 169 -6.25 17.10 2.65
C ILE A 169 -5.94 15.79 3.38
N ALA A 170 -6.90 15.31 4.17
CA ALA A 170 -6.85 14.02 4.83
C ALA A 170 -7.11 12.87 3.83
N ILE A 171 -6.25 11.85 3.85
CA ILE A 171 -6.28 10.70 2.94
C ILE A 171 -6.54 9.42 3.73
N GLY A 172 -7.68 8.78 3.44
CA GLY A 172 -8.06 7.47 3.97
C GLY A 172 -7.15 6.32 3.50
N GLY A 173 -7.50 5.08 3.83
CA GLY A 173 -6.74 3.90 3.42
C GLY A 173 -6.59 2.86 4.54
N GLY A 174 -5.69 1.90 4.33
CA GLY A 174 -5.44 0.80 5.26
C GLY A 174 -4.34 1.08 6.30
N THR A 175 -3.81 0.05 6.93
CA THR A 175 -2.82 0.18 8.01
C THR A 175 -1.39 0.25 7.48
N TYR A 176 -1.14 -0.15 6.24
CA TYR A 176 0.21 -0.34 5.70
C TYR A 176 0.53 0.64 4.57
N THR A 177 1.82 0.90 4.35
CA THR A 177 2.30 1.82 3.29
C THR A 177 1.74 1.46 1.92
N PHE A 178 1.63 0.17 1.59
CA PHE A 178 0.99 -0.29 0.36
C PHE A 178 -0.49 0.15 0.26
N THR A 179 -1.30 -0.11 1.29
CA THR A 179 -2.73 0.24 1.30
C THR A 179 -2.97 1.74 1.48
N ARG A 180 -1.94 2.54 1.79
CA ARG A 180 -1.97 4.02 1.75
C ARG A 180 -1.47 4.59 0.43
N THR A 181 -0.60 3.89 -0.29
CA THR A 181 -0.07 4.35 -1.58
C THR A 181 -1.17 4.45 -2.64
N LEU A 182 -2.14 3.53 -2.63
CA LEU A 182 -3.27 3.56 -3.57
C LEU A 182 -4.12 4.84 -3.44
N PRO A 183 -4.65 5.22 -2.26
CA PRO A 183 -5.41 6.45 -2.13
C PRO A 183 -4.57 7.72 -2.34
N VAL A 184 -3.27 7.72 -1.99
CA VAL A 184 -2.35 8.82 -2.39
C VAL A 184 -2.32 8.96 -3.91
N ALA A 185 -2.18 7.87 -4.65
CA ALA A 185 -2.20 7.91 -6.12
C ALA A 185 -3.59 8.32 -6.68
N LEU A 186 -4.69 7.96 -6.01
CA LEU A 186 -6.03 8.42 -6.39
C LEU A 186 -6.19 9.94 -6.25
N VAL A 187 -5.68 10.54 -5.17
CA VAL A 187 -5.64 12.00 -4.96
C VAL A 187 -4.82 12.68 -6.06
N LEU A 188 -3.73 12.03 -6.49
CA LEU A 188 -2.89 12.48 -7.60
C LEU A 188 -3.48 12.17 -8.99
N GLY A 189 -4.75 11.77 -9.09
CA GLY A 189 -5.48 11.65 -10.37
C GLY A 189 -5.35 10.30 -11.08
N TYR A 190 -4.56 9.35 -10.57
CA TYR A 190 -4.38 8.02 -11.19
C TYR A 190 -5.62 7.14 -10.99
N ARG A 191 -6.02 6.41 -12.03
CA ARG A 191 -7.21 5.52 -12.02
C ARG A 191 -6.93 4.12 -12.58
N ASP A 192 -5.74 3.91 -13.12
CA ASP A 192 -5.26 2.67 -13.73
C ASP A 192 -3.97 2.22 -13.05
N PHE A 193 -4.02 1.09 -12.34
CA PHE A 193 -2.89 0.60 -11.54
C PHE A 193 -2.37 -0.76 -12.02
N GLU A 194 -1.05 -0.91 -12.03
CA GLU A 194 -0.38 -2.22 -12.07
C GLU A 194 0.42 -2.37 -10.78
N ILE A 195 0.19 -3.45 -10.04
CA ILE A 195 0.73 -3.63 -8.69
C ILE A 195 1.75 -4.76 -8.70
N PHE A 196 2.95 -4.49 -8.19
CA PHE A 196 4.13 -5.35 -8.23
C PHE A 196 4.78 -5.49 -6.85
N GLY A 197 5.40 -6.64 -6.58
CA GLY A 197 6.18 -6.85 -5.36
C GLY A 197 5.38 -6.70 -4.07
N THR A 198 4.11 -7.13 -4.04
CA THR A 198 3.20 -7.04 -2.88
C THR A 198 2.54 -8.39 -2.59
N ASP A 199 3.34 -9.40 -2.30
CA ASP A 199 2.88 -10.80 -2.30
C ASP A 199 1.84 -11.09 -1.20
N CYS A 200 1.97 -10.44 -0.04
CA CYS A 200 1.21 -10.72 1.18
C CYS A 200 1.28 -12.19 1.65
N SER A 201 2.27 -12.91 1.14
CA SER A 201 2.64 -14.29 1.45
C SER A 201 4.15 -14.40 1.31
N GLN A 202 4.72 -15.43 1.93
CA GLN A 202 6.14 -15.72 1.85
C GLN A 202 6.36 -17.13 1.30
N PRO A 203 7.50 -17.40 0.64
CA PRO A 203 7.92 -18.76 0.35
C PRO A 203 8.11 -19.55 1.67
N ASP A 204 8.03 -20.88 1.59
CA ASP A 204 8.26 -21.74 2.75
C ASP A 204 9.73 -21.67 3.23
N GLU A 205 10.67 -21.37 2.33
CA GLU A 205 12.08 -21.08 2.62
C GLU A 205 12.52 -19.77 1.95
N GLY A 206 13.36 -18.97 2.63
CA GLY A 206 13.90 -17.71 2.12
C GLY A 206 13.37 -16.46 2.83
N SER A 207 13.76 -15.28 2.34
CA SER A 207 13.37 -14.00 2.94
C SER A 207 11.99 -13.55 2.48
N SER A 208 11.26 -12.86 3.36
CA SER A 208 9.96 -12.26 3.06
C SER A 208 10.04 -10.93 2.29
N HIS A 209 11.23 -10.36 2.16
CA HIS A 209 11.48 -9.15 1.37
C HIS A 209 12.79 -9.31 0.60
N TYR A 210 12.94 -8.60 -0.51
CA TYR A 210 14.13 -8.67 -1.34
C TYR A 210 15.41 -8.30 -0.57
N PHE A 211 15.33 -7.33 0.34
CA PHE A 211 16.46 -6.77 1.05
C PHE A 211 16.73 -7.39 2.44
N GLY A 212 16.07 -8.50 2.78
CA GLY A 212 16.20 -9.20 4.07
C GLY A 212 14.94 -9.10 4.93
N GLU A 213 14.88 -9.86 6.02
CA GLU A 213 13.74 -9.83 6.93
C GLU A 213 13.62 -8.48 7.63
N VAL A 214 12.41 -7.92 7.64
CA VAL A 214 12.02 -6.88 8.58
C VAL A 214 11.31 -7.59 9.74
N ASN A 215 11.65 -7.26 10.98
CA ASN A 215 11.06 -7.88 12.17
C ASN A 215 9.57 -7.54 12.26
N TYR A 216 8.71 -8.37 11.68
CA TYR A 216 7.26 -8.24 11.84
C TYR A 216 6.77 -9.09 13.01
N ASN A 217 5.89 -8.50 13.82
CA ASN A 217 5.20 -9.20 14.88
C ASN A 217 4.35 -10.35 14.32
N GLY A 218 4.37 -11.49 15.03
CA GLY A 218 3.55 -12.65 14.74
C GLY A 218 4.28 -13.78 14.02
N SER A 219 4.07 -15.00 14.50
CA SER A 219 4.60 -16.21 13.89
C SER A 219 4.00 -16.44 12.49
N PRO A 220 4.73 -17.10 11.58
CA PRO A 220 4.16 -17.59 10.33
C PRO A 220 2.89 -18.40 10.57
N MET A 221 1.89 -18.19 9.72
CA MET A 221 0.60 -18.89 9.72
C MET A 221 0.26 -19.36 8.31
N LYS A 222 -0.66 -20.32 8.21
CA LYS A 222 -1.20 -20.79 6.94
C LYS A 222 -2.61 -20.23 6.75
N ILE A 223 -2.88 -19.67 5.57
CA ILE A 223 -4.22 -19.22 5.17
C ILE A 223 -4.67 -20.03 3.96
N ARG A 224 -5.89 -20.57 4.03
CA ARG A 224 -6.58 -21.18 2.90
C ARG A 224 -7.36 -20.09 2.16
N ALA A 225 -7.04 -19.87 0.89
CA ALA A 225 -7.73 -18.93 0.03
C ALA A 225 -8.56 -19.70 -1.00
N ALA A 226 -9.89 -19.59 -0.89
CA ALA A 226 -10.84 -20.21 -1.81
C ALA A 226 -11.31 -19.20 -2.87
N ALA A 227 -11.28 -19.62 -4.13
CA ALA A 227 -11.79 -18.89 -5.27
C ALA A 227 -13.31 -19.12 -5.44
N THR A 228 -13.94 -18.27 -6.25
CA THR A 228 -15.39 -18.35 -6.54
C THR A 228 -15.79 -19.59 -7.34
N ASN A 229 -14.85 -20.18 -8.09
CA ASN A 229 -15.01 -21.44 -8.82
C ASN A 229 -14.79 -22.70 -7.95
N GLY A 230 -14.50 -22.53 -6.66
CA GLY A 230 -14.24 -23.64 -5.72
C GLY A 230 -12.77 -24.10 -5.68
N GLU A 231 -11.87 -23.52 -6.47
CA GLU A 231 -10.44 -23.79 -6.34
C GLU A 231 -9.91 -23.26 -5.01
N GLU A 232 -9.00 -24.00 -4.39
CA GLU A 232 -8.38 -23.62 -3.11
C GLU A 232 -6.87 -23.72 -3.19
N ILE A 233 -6.20 -22.76 -2.57
CA ILE A 233 -4.76 -22.75 -2.39
C ILE A 233 -4.43 -22.37 -0.95
N THR A 234 -3.30 -22.85 -0.43
CA THR A 234 -2.81 -22.49 0.90
C THR A 234 -1.54 -21.65 0.77
N PHE A 235 -1.52 -20.51 1.45
CA PHE A 235 -0.35 -19.63 1.52
C PHE A 235 0.24 -19.61 2.92
N THR A 236 1.57 -19.52 3.01
CA THR A 236 2.26 -19.11 4.23
C THR A 236 2.27 -17.59 4.29
N THR A 237 1.83 -17.02 5.41
CA THR A 237 1.78 -15.57 5.62
C THR A 237 2.03 -15.24 7.10
N ARG A 238 1.87 -13.98 7.48
CA ARG A 238 1.92 -13.49 8.87
C ARG A 238 0.69 -12.62 9.13
N PRO A 239 0.27 -12.43 10.41
CA PRO A 239 -0.92 -11.64 10.71
C PRO A 239 -0.94 -10.26 10.04
N PRO A 240 0.17 -9.48 10.00
CA PRO A 240 0.17 -8.18 9.34
C PRO A 240 -0.11 -8.24 7.83
N TRP A 241 0.46 -9.21 7.13
CA TRP A 241 0.28 -9.34 5.69
C TRP A 241 -1.09 -9.91 5.31
N ALA A 242 -1.63 -10.81 6.13
CA ALA A 242 -3.01 -11.26 5.99
C ALA A 242 -3.99 -10.08 6.14
N ARG A 243 -3.74 -9.20 7.13
CA ARG A 243 -4.52 -7.96 7.31
C ARG A 243 -4.35 -7.03 6.11
N GLN A 244 -3.14 -6.82 5.61
CA GLN A 244 -2.88 -6.01 4.41
C GLN A 244 -3.66 -6.54 3.20
N ALA A 245 -3.68 -7.85 3.00
CA ALA A 245 -4.43 -8.49 1.91
C ALA A 245 -5.94 -8.30 2.05
N ASP A 246 -6.50 -8.43 3.27
CA ASP A 246 -7.93 -8.21 3.51
C ASP A 246 -8.33 -6.73 3.36
N GLU A 247 -7.48 -5.80 3.81
CA GLU A 247 -7.68 -4.36 3.61
C GLU A 247 -7.74 -4.02 2.11
N PHE A 248 -6.81 -4.55 1.31
CA PHE A 248 -6.81 -4.37 -0.14
C PHE A 248 -8.05 -5.00 -0.79
N ARG A 249 -8.42 -6.22 -0.38
CA ARG A 249 -9.64 -6.90 -0.84
C ARG A 249 -10.89 -6.05 -0.59
N ARG A 250 -11.02 -5.48 0.62
CA ARG A 250 -12.14 -4.62 0.99
C ARG A 250 -12.13 -3.31 0.20
N MET A 251 -10.96 -2.72 0.00
CA MET A 251 -10.80 -1.53 -0.83
C MET A 251 -11.28 -1.78 -2.27
N CYS A 252 -10.83 -2.87 -2.89
CA CYS A 252 -11.26 -3.27 -4.24
C CYS A 252 -12.79 -3.45 -4.30
N LYS A 253 -13.36 -4.21 -3.34
CA LYS A 253 -14.81 -4.46 -3.27
C LYS A 253 -15.64 -3.17 -3.20
N LEU A 254 -15.17 -2.18 -2.45
CA LEU A 254 -15.90 -0.92 -2.26
C LEU A 254 -15.63 0.10 -3.38
N HIS A 255 -14.45 0.05 -4.02
CA HIS A 255 -13.94 1.20 -4.78
C HIS A 255 -13.50 0.89 -6.22
N HIS A 256 -13.73 -0.31 -6.75
CA HIS A 256 -13.46 -0.60 -8.17
C HIS A 256 -14.27 0.25 -9.17
N HIS A 257 -15.34 0.90 -8.72
CA HIS A 257 -16.04 1.91 -9.53
C HIS A 257 -15.23 3.20 -9.71
N MET A 258 -14.21 3.43 -8.88
CA MET A 258 -13.30 4.58 -8.95
C MET A 258 -11.98 4.25 -9.62
N PHE A 259 -11.52 3.00 -9.64
CA PHE A 259 -10.26 2.62 -10.27
C PHE A 259 -10.26 1.18 -10.74
N LYS A 260 -9.36 0.88 -11.69
CA LYS A 260 -9.03 -0.48 -12.10
C LYS A 260 -7.59 -0.80 -11.72
N CYS A 261 -7.32 -2.07 -11.44
CA CYS A 261 -5.97 -2.52 -11.16
C CYS A 261 -5.73 -3.94 -11.65
N LYS A 262 -4.46 -4.26 -11.90
CA LYS A 262 -3.97 -5.62 -12.09
C LYS A 262 -2.83 -5.87 -11.12
N VAL A 263 -2.93 -6.96 -10.35
CA VAL A 263 -1.88 -7.38 -9.42
C VAL A 263 -1.01 -8.43 -10.09
N HIS A 264 0.30 -8.25 -10.11
CA HIS A 264 1.27 -9.19 -10.67
C HIS A 264 1.82 -10.15 -9.62
N GLY A 265 2.37 -11.27 -10.08
CA GLY A 265 2.98 -12.28 -9.22
C GLY A 265 2.07 -13.48 -8.98
N ASN A 266 2.37 -14.24 -7.94
CA ASN A 266 1.71 -15.49 -7.60
C ASN A 266 1.43 -15.63 -6.09
N GLY A 267 1.58 -14.53 -5.34
CA GLY A 267 1.29 -14.49 -3.91
C GLY A 267 -0.19 -14.40 -3.57
N LEU A 268 -0.49 -14.38 -2.27
CA LEU A 268 -1.84 -14.27 -1.72
C LEU A 268 -2.62 -13.09 -2.32
N LEU A 269 -1.98 -11.92 -2.45
CA LEU A 269 -2.66 -10.73 -2.96
C LEU A 269 -3.10 -10.87 -4.43
N HIS A 270 -2.22 -11.45 -5.26
CA HIS A 270 -2.54 -11.75 -6.66
C HIS A 270 -3.72 -12.71 -6.75
N TRP A 271 -3.67 -13.82 -5.99
CA TRP A 271 -4.74 -14.82 -5.97
C TRP A 271 -6.09 -14.23 -5.58
N ILE A 272 -6.14 -13.44 -4.51
CA ILE A 272 -7.38 -12.78 -4.07
C ILE A 272 -7.95 -11.91 -5.20
N HIS A 273 -7.12 -11.07 -5.81
CA HIS A 273 -7.60 -10.15 -6.82
C HIS A 273 -7.98 -10.84 -8.14
N SER A 274 -7.19 -11.81 -8.62
CA SER A 274 -7.46 -12.50 -9.89
C SER A 274 -8.69 -13.40 -9.84
N THR A 275 -8.99 -13.97 -8.68
CA THR A 275 -10.19 -14.80 -8.49
C THR A 275 -11.46 -13.98 -8.31
N MET A 276 -11.37 -12.78 -7.73
CA MET A 276 -12.49 -11.86 -7.57
C MET A 276 -12.77 -11.05 -8.85
N TYR A 277 -11.73 -10.73 -9.62
CA TYR A 277 -11.81 -9.84 -10.78
C TYR A 277 -11.06 -10.40 -12.00
N PRO A 278 -11.44 -11.59 -12.51
CA PRO A 278 -10.73 -12.26 -13.60
C PRO A 278 -10.69 -11.45 -14.90
N GLN A 279 -11.62 -10.53 -15.11
CA GLN A 279 -11.67 -9.64 -16.28
C GLN A 279 -10.43 -8.74 -16.43
N PHE A 280 -9.66 -8.51 -15.36
CA PHE A 280 -8.40 -7.74 -15.44
C PHE A 280 -7.18 -8.60 -15.84
N TYR A 281 -7.37 -9.90 -16.03
CA TYR A 281 -6.30 -10.87 -16.28
C TYR A 281 -6.43 -11.59 -17.61
N GLN A 282 -7.61 -11.54 -18.23
CA GLN A 282 -7.81 -12.06 -19.57
C GLN A 282 -7.01 -11.18 -20.55
N GLU A 283 -6.11 -11.79 -21.32
CA GLU A 283 -5.53 -11.12 -22.47
C GLU A 283 -6.69 -10.81 -23.42
N SER A 284 -6.82 -9.55 -23.83
CA SER A 284 -7.75 -9.21 -24.90
C SER A 284 -7.30 -10.01 -26.13
N GLU A 285 -8.09 -11.00 -26.55
CA GLU A 285 -7.94 -11.60 -27.87
C GLU A 285 -8.02 -10.45 -28.89
N GLN A 286 -6.87 -10.06 -29.44
CA GLN A 286 -6.74 -9.18 -30.59
C GLN A 286 -6.27 -10.01 -31.78
#